data_AF-A0A2V5SXU4-F1
#
_entry.id   AF-A0A2V5SXU4-F1
#
_cell.length_a   1.000
_cell.length_b   1.000
_cell.length_c   1.000
_cell.angle_alpha   90.00
_cell.angle_beta   90.00
_cell.angle_gamma   90.00
#
_symmetry.space_group_name_H-M   'P 1'
#
loop_
_entity.id
_entity.type
_entity.pdbx_description
1 polymer ?
#
loop_
_entity_poly.entity_id
_entity_poly.type
_entity_poly.pdbx_seq_one_letter_code
_entity_poly.pdbx_strand_id
1 'polypeptide(L)'
;AVADYSEAITLKPNEVRYYLYRSYIYELKDDVKNSMADTEKALKLDPKNAEAKGRKARLEAKQSAALPPVNSPQPAPAASKSP
;
A
#
# COMPACT_ATOMS: atom_id res chain seq x y z
N ALA A 1 4.28 -17.99 4.98
CA ALA A 1 4.71 -16.67 4.47
C ALA A 1 3.75 -15.53 4.86
N VAL A 2 2.51 -15.45 4.37
CA VAL A 2 1.57 -14.38 4.83
C VAL A 2 1.32 -14.45 6.34
N ALA A 3 1.11 -15.66 6.87
CA ALA A 3 0.96 -15.90 8.30
C ALA A 3 2.22 -15.48 9.08
N ASP A 4 3.40 -15.92 8.62
CA ASP A 4 4.70 -15.62 9.23
C ASP A 4 4.95 -14.11 9.31
N TYR A 5 4.65 -13.36 8.23
CA TYR A 5 4.76 -11.90 8.27
C TYR A 5 3.69 -11.25 9.14
N SER A 6 2.52 -11.86 9.29
CA SER A 6 1.49 -11.35 10.20
C SER A 6 1.92 -11.49 11.65
N GLU A 7 2.55 -12.60 12.02
CA GLU A 7 3.16 -12.79 13.33
C GLU A 7 4.35 -11.83 13.53
N ALA A 8 5.23 -11.69 12.54
CA ALA A 8 6.35 -10.76 12.60
C ALA A 8 5.90 -9.30 12.78
N ILE A 9 4.78 -8.90 12.16
CA ILE A 9 4.15 -7.59 12.35
C ILE A 9 3.62 -7.43 13.77
N THR A 10 3.01 -8.46 14.36
CA THR A 10 2.58 -8.42 15.77
C THR A 10 3.77 -8.22 16.71
N LEU A 11 4.91 -8.86 16.42
CA LEU A 11 6.13 -8.73 17.22
C LEU A 11 6.85 -7.38 17.01
N LYS A 12 6.86 -6.88 15.77
CA LYS A 12 7.52 -5.62 15.40
C LYS A 12 6.64 -4.83 14.42
N PRO A 13 5.64 -4.08 14.93
CA PRO A 13 4.65 -3.39 14.10
C PRO A 13 5.18 -2.17 13.35
N ASN A 14 6.43 -1.77 13.59
CA ASN A 14 7.06 -0.62 12.94
C ASN A 14 8.15 -1.05 11.94
N GLU A 15 8.32 -2.35 11.70
CA GLU A 15 9.26 -2.85 10.70
C GLU A 15 8.63 -2.81 9.30
N VAL A 16 9.05 -1.82 8.52
CA VAL A 16 8.54 -1.54 7.16
C VAL A 16 8.65 -2.77 6.25
N ARG A 17 9.74 -3.55 6.38
CA ARG A 17 10.00 -4.70 5.51
C ARG A 17 8.92 -5.78 5.63
N TYR A 18 8.35 -6.01 6.81
CA TYR A 18 7.32 -7.04 6.96
C TYR A 18 6.03 -6.68 6.22
N TYR A 19 5.65 -5.41 6.21
CA TYR A 19 4.53 -4.93 5.40
C TYR A 19 4.84 -5.00 3.90
N LEU A 20 6.06 -4.64 3.47
CA LEU A 20 6.47 -4.75 2.07
C LEU A 20 6.44 -6.20 1.56
N TYR A 21 6.99 -7.14 2.32
CA TYR A 21 7.00 -8.55 1.93
C TYR A 21 5.61 -9.18 1.96
N ARG A 22 4.78 -8.87 2.96
CA ARG A 22 3.40 -9.37 3.00
C ARG A 22 2.57 -8.77 1.87
N SER A 23 2.72 -7.47 1.60
CA SER A 23 2.11 -6.79 0.46
C SER A 23 2.51 -7.44 -0.87
N TYR A 24 3.78 -7.77 -1.06
CA TYR A 24 4.25 -8.46 -2.25
C TYR A 24 3.56 -9.81 -2.45
N ILE A 25 3.42 -10.60 -1.39
CA ILE A 25 2.74 -11.89 -1.48
C ILE A 25 1.26 -11.70 -1.82
N TYR A 26 0.59 -10.67 -1.28
CA TYR A 26 -0.77 -10.34 -1.67
C TYR A 26 -0.86 -9.91 -3.15
N GLU A 27 0.09 -9.12 -3.64
CA GLU A 27 0.18 -8.73 -5.06
C GLU A 27 0.31 -9.95 -5.99
N LEU A 28 1.12 -10.95 -5.60
CA LEU A 28 1.27 -12.22 -6.33
C LEU A 28 -0.01 -13.07 -6.33
N LYS A 29 -0.84 -12.93 -5.29
CA LYS A 29 -2.14 -13.60 -5.17
C LYS A 29 -3.29 -12.80 -5.81
N ASP A 30 -2.95 -11.70 -6.48
CA ASP A 30 -3.90 -10.71 -7.04
C ASP A 30 -4.88 -10.12 -6.01
N ASP A 31 -4.51 -10.20 -4.73
CA ASP A 31 -5.24 -9.60 -3.62
C ASP A 31 -4.83 -8.14 -3.49
N VAL A 32 -5.30 -7.34 -4.45
CA VAL A 32 -4.97 -5.91 -4.57
C VAL A 32 -5.39 -5.14 -3.31
N LYS A 33 -6.51 -5.53 -2.69
CA LYS A 33 -7.02 -4.87 -1.47
C LYS A 33 -6.06 -5.00 -0.30
N ASN A 34 -5.64 -6.23 0.04
CA ASN A 34 -4.74 -6.44 1.17
C ASN A 34 -3.32 -5.97 0.87
N SER A 35 -2.87 -6.10 -0.38
CA SER A 35 -1.60 -5.54 -0.84
C SER A 35 -1.57 -4.01 -0.70
N MET A 36 -2.65 -3.31 -1.06
CA MET A 36 -2.74 -1.85 -0.93
C MET A 36 -2.66 -1.43 0.54
N ALA A 37 -3.41 -2.10 1.42
CA ALA A 37 -3.42 -1.78 2.86
C ALA A 37 -2.02 -1.91 3.49
N ASP A 38 -1.29 -2.98 3.19
CA ASP A 38 0.07 -3.17 3.68
C ASP A 38 1.05 -2.16 3.07
N THR A 39 0.90 -1.86 1.78
CA THR A 39 1.73 -0.85 1.10
C THR A 39 1.53 0.55 1.70
N GLU A 40 0.29 0.92 2.01
CA GLU A 40 -0.01 2.19 2.68
C GLU A 40 0.56 2.23 4.10
N LYS A 41 0.50 1.11 4.83
CA LYS A 41 1.12 1.03 6.16
C LYS A 41 2.64 1.18 6.08
N ALA A 42 3.28 0.57 5.09
CA ALA A 42 4.71 0.76 4.82
C ALA A 42 5.04 2.23 4.51
N LEU A 43 4.25 2.91 3.69
CA LEU A 43 4.42 4.33 3.37
C LEU A 43 4.13 5.26 4.56
N LYS A 44 3.25 4.88 5.48
CA LYS A 44 3.03 5.64 6.73
C LYS A 44 4.23 5.57 7.65
N LEU A 45 4.94 4.43 7.67
CA LEU A 45 6.13 4.22 8.48
C LEU A 45 7.39 4.82 7.83
N ASP A 46 7.54 4.65 6.51
CA ASP A 46 8.59 5.25 5.70
C ASP A 46 8.00 5.88 4.43
N PRO A 47 7.64 7.19 4.48
CA PRO A 47 7.08 7.91 3.34
C PRO A 47 8.02 8.06 2.15
N LYS A 48 9.33 7.78 2.33
CA LYS A 48 10.34 7.88 1.26
C LYS A 48 10.68 6.53 0.65
N ASN A 49 10.09 5.44 1.14
CA ASN A 49 10.35 4.09 0.65
C ASN A 49 10.01 3.96 -0.85
N ALA A 50 11.04 3.80 -1.69
CA ALA A 50 10.88 3.72 -3.14
C ALA A 50 10.11 2.45 -3.56
N GLU A 51 10.33 1.33 -2.87
CA GLU A 51 9.65 0.06 -3.16
C GLU A 51 8.15 0.16 -2.88
N ALA A 52 7.77 0.74 -1.72
CA ALA A 52 6.37 0.93 -1.37
C ALA A 52 5.66 1.88 -2.36
N LYS A 53 6.32 2.96 -2.79
CA LYS A 53 5.77 3.87 -3.82
C LYS A 53 5.56 3.17 -5.15
N GLY A 54 6.56 2.41 -5.62
CA GLY A 54 6.47 1.65 -6.86
C GLY A 54 5.36 0.59 -6.81
N ARG A 55 5.21 -0.08 -5.66
CA ARG A 55 4.15 -1.06 -5.43
C ARG A 55 2.77 -0.42 -5.43
N LYS A 56 2.60 0.71 -4.72
CA LYS A 56 1.34 1.46 -4.71
C LYS A 56 0.88 1.85 -6.12
N ALA A 57 1.78 2.40 -6.93
CA ALA A 57 1.46 2.78 -8.31
C ALA A 57 0.99 1.59 -9.16
N ARG A 58 1.63 0.41 -9.02
CA ARG A 58 1.19 -0.82 -9.72
C ARG A 58 -0.18 -1.30 -9.26
N LEU A 59 -0.42 -1.27 -7.94
CA LEU A 59 -1.70 -1.67 -7.36
C LEU A 59 -2.85 -0.73 -7.76
N GLU A 60 -2.59 0.58 -7.80
CA GLU A 60 -3.56 1.58 -8.28
C GLU A 60 -3.88 1.34 -9.76
N ALA A 61 -2.88 1.03 -10.59
CA ALA A 61 -3.10 0.69 -11.99
C ALA A 61 -3.94 -0.59 -12.15
N LYS A 62 -3.66 -1.64 -11.36
CA LYS A 62 -4.47 -2.88 -11.34
C LYS A 62 -5.91 -2.61 -10.91
N GLN A 63 -6.10 -1.79 -9.88
CA GLN A 63 -7.42 -1.44 -9.38
C GLN A 63 -8.21 -0.59 -10.38
N SER A 64 -7.53 0.31 -11.08
CA SER A 64 -8.11 1.16 -12.14
C SER A 64 -8.44 0.37 -13.40
N ALA A 65 -7.66 -0.66 -13.73
CA ALA A 65 -7.95 -1.55 -14.86
C ALA A 65 -9.11 -2.53 -14.56
N ALA A 66 -9.35 -2.83 -13.29
CA ALA A 66 -10.46 -3.68 -12.85
C ALA A 66 -11.80 -2.92 -12.71
N LEU A 67 -11.77 -1.58 -12.74
CA LEU A 67 -12.95 -0.73 -12.80
C LEU A 67 -13.14 -0.24 -14.24
N PRO A 68 -14.36 -0.26 -14.83
CA PRO A 68 -14.61 0.55 -16.02
C PRO A 68 -14.26 2.02 -15.68
N PRO A 69 -13.86 2.86 -16.65
CA PRO A 69 -13.31 4.19 -16.37
C PRO A 69 -14.37 5.05 -15.67
N VAL A 70 -14.36 5.06 -14.34
CA VAL A 70 -15.19 5.95 -13.55
C VAL A 70 -14.43 7.26 -13.51
N ASN A 71 -14.83 8.14 -14.40
CA ASN A 71 -14.52 9.55 -14.34
C ASN A 71 -14.86 10.04 -12.93
N SER A 72 -13.84 10.30 -12.09
CA SER A 72 -14.03 10.92 -10.78
C SER A 72 -12.79 11.75 -10.46
N PRO A 73 -12.93 13.06 -10.25
CA PRO A 73 -11.80 13.95 -10.03
C PRO A 73 -11.13 13.58 -8.72
N GLN A 74 -9.83 13.29 -8.80
CA GLN A 74 -8.95 13.16 -7.66
C GLN A 74 -9.13 14.43 -6.79
N PRO A 75 -9.57 14.33 -5.52
CA PRO A 75 -9.62 15.51 -4.66
C PRO A 75 -8.18 15.97 -4.45
N ALA A 76 -7.86 17.14 -5.01
CA ALA A 76 -6.58 17.80 -4.80
C ALA A 76 -6.28 17.89 -3.30
N PRO A 77 -5.03 17.73 -2.87
CA PRO A 77 -4.67 17.91 -1.47
C PRO A 77 -4.92 19.38 -1.12
N ALA A 78 -5.96 19.65 -0.33
CA ALA A 78 -6.19 20.97 0.22
C ALA A 78 -5.03 21.29 1.16
N ALA A 79 -4.14 22.14 0.65
CA ALA A 79 -3.01 22.68 1.36
C ALA A 79 -3.49 23.34 2.66
N SER A 80 -2.78 23.00 3.72
CA SER A 80 -2.63 23.76 4.95
C SER A 80 -2.62 25.26 4.73
N LYS A 81 -3.56 25.96 5.38
CA LYS A 81 -3.33 27.29 5.94
C LYS A 81 -4.00 27.35 7.32
N SER A 82 -3.17 27.35 8.35
CA SER A 82 -3.39 28.07 9.60
C SER A 82 -2.34 29.20 9.63
N PRO A 83 -2.52 30.28 10.40
CA PRO A 83 -3.59 30.60 11.35
C PRO A 83 -4.70 31.51 10.78
#